data_AF-A0A814TH65-F1
#
_entry.id   AF-A0A814TH65-F1
#
_cell.length_a   1.000
_cell.length_b   1.000
_cell.length_c   1.000
_cell.angle_alpha   90.00
_cell.angle_beta   90.00
_cell.angle_gamma   90.00
#
_symmetry.space_group_name_H-M   'P 1'
#
loop_
_entity.id
_entity.type
_entity.pdbx_description
1 polymer ?
#
loop_
_entity_poly.entity_id
_entity_poly.type
_entity_poly.pdbx_seq_one_letter_code
_entity_poly.pdbx_strand_id
1 'polypeptide(L)'
;MTAASTDLAHEGPGFPTWHRRYLLLFEELAQKVSDDPTFALPYVNEYDATAISRTVDLLGGDGLNIASCHVEDAHGKNCACHLAANGPGSVFSSWTEIGPNGTSSGKLSRALGCRRTAQTPPSATAIDFAIATRSYSESPWNSDSSLVTFTNLLEGFAIGPVGIRTEPAIDKPRDNHNRVHVYMGGTMDDVKTAASDPFFWLHHGFVDLMLEKWMKTHPTSVYPWTNSEAPAGHSYSDCQAPFVPLLSHAIFFSNSRAYGYTYDQIVDSAVVSTGSLVVITIVMTALVITASLLYS
;
A
#
# COMPACT_ATOMS: atom_id res chain seq x y z
N MET A 1 -17.28 9.61 29.67
CA MET A 1 -16.18 9.41 28.71
C MET A 1 -16.35 8.03 28.14
N THR A 2 -16.83 7.90 26.91
CA THR A 2 -16.78 6.64 26.18
C THR A 2 -15.31 6.38 25.86
N ALA A 3 -14.76 5.24 26.28
CA ALA A 3 -13.41 4.86 25.88
C ALA A 3 -13.35 4.93 24.34
N ALA A 4 -12.42 5.73 23.80
CA ALA A 4 -12.10 5.63 22.39
C ALA A 4 -11.75 4.15 22.12
N SER A 5 -12.35 3.55 21.10
CA SER A 5 -12.02 2.18 20.72
C SER A 5 -10.54 2.13 20.39
N THR A 6 -9.80 1.26 21.07
CA THR A 6 -8.38 1.03 20.76
C THR A 6 -8.28 0.44 19.35
N ASP A 7 -7.59 1.16 18.46
CA ASP A 7 -7.14 0.60 17.18
C ASP A 7 -5.77 -0.06 17.40
N LEU A 8 -5.60 -1.28 16.91
CA LEU A 8 -4.38 -2.08 17.05
C LEU A 8 -3.63 -2.24 15.72
N ALA A 9 -4.21 -1.74 14.63
CA ALA A 9 -3.77 -1.95 13.26
C ALA A 9 -3.52 -0.62 12.50
N HIS A 10 -4.10 0.48 12.96
CA HIS A 10 -4.01 1.81 12.33
C HIS A 10 -3.61 2.89 13.34
N GLU A 11 -3.33 4.08 12.84
CA GLU A 11 -3.03 5.30 13.61
C GLU A 11 -1.85 5.14 14.57
N GLY A 12 -0.84 4.36 14.18
CA GLY A 12 0.37 4.18 14.99
C GLY A 12 1.50 3.43 14.27
N PRO A 13 2.70 3.36 14.89
CA PRO A 13 3.90 2.77 14.30
C PRO A 13 3.72 1.33 13.80
N GLY A 14 2.80 0.60 14.41
CA GLY A 14 2.47 -0.77 14.06
C GLY A 14 1.77 -0.95 12.72
N PHE A 15 1.19 0.10 12.13
CA PHE A 15 0.35 -0.01 10.93
C PHE A 15 0.96 -0.82 9.78
N PRO A 16 2.20 -0.51 9.31
CA PRO A 16 2.76 -1.22 8.15
C PRO A 16 3.06 -2.69 8.47
N THR A 17 3.55 -2.96 9.67
CA THR A 17 3.99 -4.31 10.07
C THR A 17 2.81 -5.20 10.46
N TRP A 18 1.71 -4.64 10.95
CA TRP A 18 0.45 -5.37 11.16
C TRP A 18 -0.13 -5.84 9.82
N HIS A 19 -0.20 -4.93 8.83
CA HIS A 19 -0.70 -5.26 7.51
C HIS A 19 0.23 -6.21 6.74
N ARG A 20 1.56 -6.08 6.87
CA ARG A 20 2.51 -7.07 6.35
C ARG A 20 2.16 -8.49 6.82
N ARG A 21 1.95 -8.64 8.13
CA ARG A 21 1.58 -9.94 8.70
C ARG A 21 0.23 -10.42 8.20
N TYR A 22 -0.75 -9.53 8.09
CA TYR A 22 -2.06 -9.85 7.52
C TYR A 22 -1.92 -10.46 6.12
N LEU A 23 -1.11 -9.85 5.26
CA LEU A 23 -0.89 -10.31 3.88
C LEU A 23 -0.14 -11.64 3.83
N LEU A 24 0.88 -11.83 4.65
CA LEU A 24 1.63 -13.10 4.73
C LEU A 24 0.71 -14.27 5.13
N LEU A 25 -0.19 -14.05 6.10
CA LEU A 25 -1.17 -15.06 6.49
C LEU A 25 -2.20 -15.30 5.38
N PHE A 26 -2.65 -14.25 4.70
CA PHE A 26 -3.56 -14.40 3.56
C PHE A 26 -2.92 -15.20 2.42
N GLU A 27 -1.69 -14.87 2.04
CA GLU A 27 -0.95 -15.56 0.98
C GLU A 27 -0.69 -17.03 1.34
N GLU A 28 -0.27 -17.32 2.58
CA GLU A 28 -0.09 -18.70 3.07
C GLU A 28 -1.40 -19.51 2.98
N LEU A 29 -2.53 -18.90 3.34
CA LEU A 29 -3.84 -19.55 3.23
C LEU A 29 -4.26 -19.72 1.77
N ALA A 30 -4.01 -18.74 0.91
CA ALA A 30 -4.30 -18.82 -0.50
C ALA A 30 -3.51 -19.97 -1.15
N GLN A 31 -2.20 -20.07 -0.90
CA GLN A 31 -1.33 -21.16 -1.35
C GLN A 31 -1.88 -22.54 -0.94
N LYS A 32 -2.33 -22.66 0.31
CA LYS A 32 -2.91 -23.92 0.84
C LYS A 32 -4.24 -24.27 0.19
N VAL A 33 -5.12 -23.29 -0.03
CA VAL A 33 -6.46 -23.51 -0.61
C VAL A 33 -6.38 -23.78 -2.11
N SER A 34 -5.42 -23.16 -2.81
CA SER A 34 -5.20 -23.36 -4.24
C SER A 34 -4.34 -24.57 -4.58
N ASP A 35 -3.67 -25.19 -3.59
CA ASP A 35 -2.61 -26.19 -3.80
C ASP A 35 -1.48 -25.67 -4.70
N ASP A 36 -1.19 -24.37 -4.61
CA ASP A 36 -0.13 -23.70 -5.37
C ASP A 36 0.85 -23.04 -4.39
N PRO A 37 1.99 -23.69 -4.08
CA PRO A 37 2.99 -23.12 -3.18
C PRO A 37 3.73 -21.93 -3.80
N THR A 38 3.49 -21.62 -5.08
CA THR A 38 4.08 -20.47 -5.79
C THR A 38 3.10 -19.31 -5.93
N PHE A 39 1.87 -19.45 -5.43
CA PHE A 39 0.92 -18.35 -5.39
C PHE A 39 1.54 -17.17 -4.63
N ALA A 40 1.61 -16.03 -5.29
CA ALA A 40 2.08 -14.78 -4.74
C ALA A 40 0.98 -13.73 -4.93
N LEU A 41 0.68 -12.97 -3.87
CA LEU A 41 -0.32 -11.93 -3.90
C LEU A 41 0.19 -10.75 -4.76
N PRO A 42 -0.53 -10.38 -5.84
CA PRO A 42 -0.16 -9.20 -6.61
C PRO A 42 -0.47 -7.91 -5.85
N TYR A 43 0.07 -6.80 -6.34
CA TYR A 43 -0.23 -5.45 -5.86
C TYR A 43 -0.60 -4.56 -7.04
N VAL A 44 -1.18 -3.38 -6.76
CA VAL A 44 -1.56 -2.40 -7.79
C VAL A 44 -0.63 -1.19 -7.74
N ASN A 45 -0.28 -0.61 -8.89
CA ASN A 45 0.40 0.68 -8.93
C ASN A 45 -0.59 1.81 -8.61
N GLU A 46 -0.54 2.33 -7.38
CA GLU A 46 -1.59 3.19 -6.86
C GLU A 46 -1.46 4.67 -7.19
N TYR A 47 -0.40 5.08 -7.87
CA TYR A 47 -0.32 6.41 -8.48
C TYR A 47 -0.68 6.41 -9.97
N ASP A 48 -1.21 5.29 -10.49
CA ASP A 48 -1.76 5.16 -11.83
C ASP A 48 -3.26 4.81 -11.77
N ALA A 49 -4.12 5.80 -12.04
CA ALA A 49 -5.57 5.61 -12.06
C ALA A 49 -6.03 4.55 -13.08
N THR A 50 -5.28 4.36 -14.17
CA THR A 50 -5.59 3.34 -15.18
C THR A 50 -5.33 1.94 -14.63
N ALA A 51 -4.25 1.74 -13.87
CA ALA A 51 -3.94 0.48 -13.22
C ALA A 51 -5.01 0.11 -12.18
N ILE A 52 -5.46 1.09 -11.38
CA ILE A 52 -6.57 0.90 -10.43
C ILE A 52 -7.85 0.52 -11.18
N SER A 53 -8.28 1.31 -12.17
CA SER A 53 -9.52 1.04 -12.92
C SER A 53 -9.54 -0.35 -13.56
N ARG A 54 -8.45 -0.76 -14.21
CA ARG A 54 -8.36 -2.09 -14.82
C ARG A 54 -8.44 -3.21 -13.78
N THR A 55 -7.83 -3.01 -12.63
CA THR A 55 -7.90 -3.99 -11.54
C THR A 55 -9.31 -4.08 -10.98
N VAL A 56 -9.97 -2.93 -10.79
CA VAL A 56 -11.37 -2.87 -10.36
C VAL A 56 -12.28 -3.61 -11.34
N ASP A 57 -12.08 -3.47 -12.66
CA ASP A 57 -12.83 -4.20 -13.68
C ASP A 57 -12.67 -5.73 -13.55
N LEU A 58 -11.44 -6.21 -13.29
CA LEU A 58 -11.19 -7.63 -13.01
C LEU A 58 -11.88 -8.10 -11.72
N LEU A 59 -12.04 -7.20 -10.75
CA LEU A 59 -12.67 -7.46 -9.46
C LEU A 59 -14.16 -7.11 -9.43
N GLY A 60 -14.81 -7.02 -10.59
CA GLY A 60 -16.25 -6.87 -10.75
C GLY A 60 -16.74 -5.53 -11.29
N GLY A 61 -15.87 -4.52 -11.37
CA GLY A 61 -16.17 -3.19 -11.86
C GLY A 61 -16.43 -2.17 -10.75
N ASP A 62 -16.62 -0.91 -11.15
CA ASP A 62 -17.11 0.17 -10.28
C ASP A 62 -18.64 0.10 -10.13
N GLY A 63 -19.16 0.73 -9.08
CA GLY A 63 -20.60 0.82 -8.87
C GLY A 63 -21.25 1.69 -9.95
N LEU A 64 -22.37 1.22 -10.52
CA LEU A 64 -23.11 1.99 -11.52
C LEU A 64 -23.83 3.16 -10.85
N ASN A 65 -23.51 4.38 -11.25
CA ASN A 65 -24.18 5.58 -10.77
C ASN A 65 -25.66 5.59 -11.21
N ILE A 66 -26.57 5.71 -10.24
CA ILE A 66 -28.01 5.83 -10.50
C ILE A 66 -28.29 7.29 -10.88
N ALA A 67 -28.43 7.56 -12.17
CA ALA A 67 -28.62 8.93 -12.70
C ALA A 67 -29.83 9.68 -12.10
N SER A 68 -30.87 8.97 -11.66
CA SER A 68 -32.05 9.55 -10.99
C SER A 68 -31.87 9.83 -9.50
N CYS A 69 -30.75 9.40 -8.91
CA CYS A 69 -30.44 9.64 -7.52
C CYS A 69 -29.72 10.98 -7.35
N HIS A 70 -30.25 11.78 -6.44
CA HIS A 70 -29.77 13.12 -6.12
C HIS A 70 -29.60 13.22 -4.61
N VAL A 71 -28.50 12.68 -4.11
CA VAL A 71 -28.12 12.72 -2.70
C VAL A 71 -26.82 13.49 -2.59
N GLU A 72 -26.77 14.51 -1.75
CA GLU A 72 -25.54 15.18 -1.36
C GLU A 72 -25.37 15.02 0.14
N ASP A 73 -24.31 14.36 0.56
CA ASP A 73 -23.96 14.14 1.95
C ASP A 73 -22.50 14.56 2.19
N ALA A 74 -21.96 14.20 3.35
CA ALA A 74 -20.56 14.47 3.69
C ALA A 74 -19.56 13.81 2.72
N HIS A 75 -19.97 12.80 1.96
CA HIS A 75 -19.12 12.08 1.02
C HIS A 75 -19.08 12.73 -0.36
N GLY A 76 -19.99 13.66 -0.65
CA GLY A 76 -20.09 14.36 -1.91
C GLY A 76 -21.39 14.09 -2.65
N LYS A 77 -21.54 14.73 -3.80
CA LYS A 77 -22.75 14.61 -4.60
C LYS A 77 -22.80 13.24 -5.27
N ASN A 78 -23.85 12.49 -4.98
CA ASN A 78 -24.22 11.20 -5.54
C ASN A 78 -23.30 10.03 -5.20
N CYS A 79 -22.41 10.14 -4.22
CA CYS A 79 -21.51 9.01 -3.86
C CYS A 79 -22.26 7.85 -3.19
N ALA A 80 -23.34 8.15 -2.47
CA ALA A 80 -24.27 7.14 -1.96
C ALA A 80 -25.20 6.54 -3.05
N CYS A 81 -25.14 7.06 -4.29
CA CYS A 81 -26.05 6.69 -5.38
C CYS A 81 -25.50 5.59 -6.30
N HIS A 82 -24.50 4.83 -5.86
CA HIS A 82 -23.89 3.77 -6.66
C HIS A 82 -24.56 2.42 -6.37
N LEU A 83 -24.88 1.66 -7.43
CA LEU A 83 -25.29 0.26 -7.31
C LEU A 83 -24.10 -0.62 -6.92
N ALA A 84 -24.40 -1.87 -6.57
CA ALA A 84 -23.40 -2.88 -6.27
C ALA A 84 -22.33 -3.00 -7.37
N ALA A 85 -21.07 -2.99 -6.95
CA ALA A 85 -19.87 -3.13 -7.78
C ALA A 85 -19.67 -4.55 -8.32
N ASN A 86 -20.41 -5.54 -7.82
CA ASN A 86 -20.34 -6.93 -8.27
C ASN A 86 -21.71 -7.45 -8.75
N GLY A 87 -22.27 -6.77 -9.76
CA GLY A 87 -23.55 -7.11 -10.38
C GLY A 87 -23.56 -8.42 -11.19
N PRO A 88 -24.72 -8.80 -11.76
CA PRO A 88 -24.86 -10.00 -12.60
C PRO A 88 -23.85 -10.00 -13.76
N GLY A 89 -23.10 -11.09 -13.92
CA GLY A 89 -22.05 -11.23 -14.93
C GLY A 89 -20.62 -10.96 -14.44
N SER A 90 -20.46 -10.41 -13.23
CA SER A 90 -19.15 -10.34 -12.56
C SER A 90 -18.70 -11.74 -12.09
N VAL A 91 -17.39 -12.02 -12.16
CA VAL A 91 -16.80 -13.23 -11.54
C VAL A 91 -16.96 -13.22 -10.01
N PHE A 92 -17.22 -12.05 -9.42
CA PHE A 92 -17.53 -11.85 -8.00
C PHE A 92 -19.04 -11.71 -7.74
N SER A 93 -19.93 -12.11 -8.67
CA SER A 93 -21.37 -11.89 -8.50
C SER A 93 -21.98 -12.59 -7.28
N SER A 94 -21.34 -13.65 -6.75
CA SER A 94 -21.73 -14.31 -5.50
C SER A 94 -21.07 -13.73 -4.25
N TRP A 95 -20.05 -12.89 -4.41
CA TRP A 95 -19.31 -12.29 -3.30
C TRP A 95 -20.21 -11.36 -2.47
N THR A 96 -19.95 -11.34 -1.17
CA THR A 96 -20.71 -10.54 -0.21
C THR A 96 -19.77 -9.75 0.67
N GLU A 97 -20.13 -8.49 0.93
CA GLU A 97 -19.50 -7.71 1.98
C GLU A 97 -19.83 -8.35 3.34
N ILE A 98 -18.83 -8.43 4.22
CA ILE A 98 -18.98 -8.85 5.60
C ILE A 98 -18.91 -7.61 6.49
N GLY A 99 -19.99 -7.35 7.21
CA GLY A 99 -20.09 -6.24 8.13
C GLY A 99 -19.27 -6.45 9.41
N PRO A 100 -19.20 -5.42 10.28
CA PRO A 100 -18.37 -5.42 11.50
C PRO A 100 -18.66 -6.56 12.48
N ASN A 101 -19.86 -7.14 12.43
CA ASN A 101 -20.29 -8.23 13.31
C ASN A 101 -20.04 -9.62 12.71
N GLY A 102 -19.32 -9.71 11.59
CA GLY A 102 -19.07 -10.98 10.87
C GLY A 102 -20.27 -11.48 10.06
N THR A 103 -21.30 -10.65 9.89
CA THR A 103 -22.51 -10.99 9.13
C THR A 103 -22.48 -10.35 7.75
N SER A 104 -22.98 -11.04 6.72
CA SER A 104 -23.14 -10.47 5.38
C SER A 104 -23.94 -9.15 5.44
N SER A 105 -23.33 -8.06 5.00
CA SER A 105 -23.96 -6.73 4.87
C SER A 105 -24.49 -6.46 3.47
N GLY A 106 -24.22 -7.35 2.50
CA GLY A 106 -24.80 -7.29 1.17
C GLY A 106 -23.75 -7.46 0.08
N LYS A 107 -23.88 -6.68 -0.99
CA LYS A 107 -22.94 -6.68 -2.12
C LYS A 107 -21.82 -5.67 -1.89
N LEU A 108 -20.73 -5.82 -2.64
CA LEU A 108 -19.66 -4.83 -2.64
C LEU A 108 -20.19 -3.52 -3.23
N SER A 109 -19.75 -2.40 -2.68
CA SER A 109 -20.03 -1.07 -3.19
C SER A 109 -18.72 -0.36 -3.52
N ARG A 110 -18.68 0.36 -4.64
CA ARG A 110 -17.55 1.19 -5.07
C ARG A 110 -18.09 2.44 -5.74
N ALA A 111 -17.36 3.54 -5.61
CA ALA A 111 -17.69 4.82 -6.23
C ALA A 111 -16.39 5.59 -6.54
N LEU A 112 -15.63 5.09 -7.51
CA LEU A 112 -14.28 5.57 -7.79
C LEU A 112 -14.24 7.08 -8.03
N GLY A 113 -13.40 7.79 -7.27
CA GLY A 113 -13.18 9.22 -7.40
C GLY A 113 -14.40 10.10 -7.09
N CYS A 114 -15.47 9.54 -6.52
CA CYS A 114 -16.67 10.32 -6.23
C CYS A 114 -16.45 11.31 -5.07
N ARG A 115 -15.70 10.89 -4.04
CA ARG A 115 -15.41 11.70 -2.86
C ARG A 115 -14.62 12.95 -3.24
N ARG A 116 -15.10 14.14 -2.84
CA ARG A 116 -14.44 15.43 -3.13
C ARG A 116 -12.99 15.49 -2.63
N THR A 117 -12.71 14.80 -1.53
CA THR A 117 -11.38 14.74 -0.89
C THR A 117 -10.41 13.77 -1.56
N ALA A 118 -10.90 12.89 -2.46
CA ALA A 118 -10.10 11.91 -3.18
C ALA A 118 -10.70 11.63 -4.57
N GLN A 119 -10.76 12.64 -5.44
CA GLN A 119 -11.23 12.47 -6.82
C GLN A 119 -10.21 11.79 -7.73
N THR A 120 -8.96 11.75 -7.31
CA THR A 120 -7.86 11.07 -7.97
C THR A 120 -7.12 10.20 -6.96
N PRO A 121 -6.43 9.14 -7.40
CA PRO A 121 -5.51 8.43 -6.53
C PRO A 121 -4.32 9.32 -6.08
N PRO A 122 -3.46 8.82 -5.16
CA PRO A 122 -2.21 9.48 -4.80
C PRO A 122 -1.34 9.81 -6.01
N SER A 123 -0.43 10.78 -5.84
CA SER A 123 0.55 11.12 -6.87
C SER A 123 1.86 10.38 -6.65
N ALA A 124 2.62 10.13 -7.73
CA ALA A 124 3.97 9.56 -7.61
C ALA A 124 4.87 10.40 -6.68
N THR A 125 4.75 11.73 -6.73
CA THR A 125 5.49 12.65 -5.84
C THR A 125 5.17 12.43 -4.35
N ALA A 126 3.90 12.15 -4.01
CA ALA A 126 3.51 11.86 -2.62
C ALA A 126 4.12 10.54 -2.12
N ILE A 127 4.15 9.54 -2.99
CA ILE A 127 4.76 8.23 -2.73
C ILE A 127 6.28 8.36 -2.55
N ASP A 128 6.96 9.05 -3.48
CA ASP A 128 8.41 9.28 -3.41
C ASP A 128 8.79 10.09 -2.17
N PHE A 129 7.99 11.09 -1.80
CA PHE A 129 8.22 11.89 -0.60
C PHE A 129 8.08 11.06 0.69
N ALA A 130 7.07 10.18 0.76
CA ALA A 130 6.94 9.24 1.88
C ALA A 130 8.17 8.33 1.98
N ILE A 131 8.59 7.71 0.88
CA ILE A 131 9.74 6.80 0.85
C ILE A 131 11.05 7.50 1.23
N ALA A 132 11.21 8.78 0.88
CA ALA A 132 12.42 9.57 1.19
C ALA A 132 12.45 10.15 2.62
N THR A 133 11.33 10.08 3.36
CA THR A 133 11.24 10.65 4.71
C THR A 133 12.03 9.83 5.72
N ARG A 134 12.95 10.46 6.47
CA ARG A 134 13.88 9.74 7.37
C ARG A 134 13.24 9.16 8.63
N SER A 135 12.38 9.93 9.30
CA SER A 135 11.77 9.50 10.57
C SER A 135 10.68 8.46 10.29
N TYR A 136 10.82 7.26 10.88
CA TYR A 136 9.80 6.21 10.77
C TYR A 136 8.47 6.65 11.38
N SER A 137 8.49 6.97 12.67
CA SER A 137 7.38 7.44 13.48
C SER A 137 7.93 8.26 14.63
N GLU A 138 7.13 9.11 15.24
CA GLU A 138 7.54 10.07 16.28
C GLU A 138 6.38 10.33 17.26
N SER A 139 6.71 10.65 18.51
CA SER A 139 5.74 10.96 19.58
C SER A 139 4.67 11.99 19.15
N PRO A 140 3.40 11.87 19.59
CA PRO A 140 2.76 10.79 20.38
C PRO A 140 2.61 9.40 19.72
N TRP A 141 3.34 9.13 18.64
CA TRP A 141 3.37 7.80 17.99
C TRP A 141 2.00 7.41 17.44
N ASN A 142 1.26 8.40 16.95
CA ASN A 142 -0.05 8.22 16.34
C ASN A 142 -0.28 9.25 15.22
N SER A 143 -1.49 9.27 14.69
CA SER A 143 -1.94 10.24 13.69
C SER A 143 -1.77 11.70 14.16
N ASP A 144 -1.84 11.95 15.48
CA ASP A 144 -1.66 13.25 16.15
C ASP A 144 -0.19 13.63 16.43
N SER A 145 0.80 12.94 15.85
CA SER A 145 2.20 13.41 15.91
C SER A 145 2.28 14.90 15.50
N SER A 146 3.37 15.63 15.74
CA SER A 146 3.55 16.97 15.12
C SER A 146 4.51 16.92 13.93
N LEU A 147 5.33 15.87 13.84
CA LEU A 147 6.42 15.73 12.88
C LEU A 147 6.02 14.97 11.62
N VAL A 148 6.52 15.35 10.45
CA VAL A 148 6.26 14.59 9.23
C VAL A 148 7.03 13.27 9.30
N THR A 149 6.32 12.17 9.49
CA THR A 149 6.87 10.82 9.63
C THR A 149 6.47 9.92 8.49
N PHE A 150 7.27 8.90 8.22
CA PHE A 150 6.96 7.89 7.22
C PHE A 150 5.62 7.22 7.52
N THR A 151 5.32 6.83 8.76
CA THR A 151 4.05 6.16 9.10
C THR A 151 2.85 7.05 8.80
N ASN A 152 2.88 8.34 9.16
CA ASN A 152 1.72 9.21 8.94
C ASN A 152 1.58 9.61 7.46
N LEU A 153 2.69 9.70 6.72
CA LEU A 153 2.65 9.90 5.28
C LEU A 153 2.12 8.65 4.57
N LEU A 154 2.68 7.48 4.87
CA LEU A 154 2.30 6.19 4.29
C LEU A 154 0.81 5.90 4.53
N GLU A 155 0.38 6.00 5.78
CA GLU A 155 -1.01 5.76 6.18
C GLU A 155 -1.95 6.83 5.63
N GLY A 156 -1.47 8.08 5.48
CA GLY A 156 -2.22 9.16 4.81
C GLY A 156 -2.90 10.15 5.77
N PHE A 157 -2.34 10.34 6.96
CA PHE A 157 -2.69 11.40 7.92
C PHE A 157 -1.84 12.67 7.75
N ALA A 158 -0.80 12.60 6.92
CA ALA A 158 0.01 13.74 6.48
C ALA A 158 0.06 13.79 4.94
N ILE A 159 0.07 14.99 4.37
CA ILE A 159 0.06 15.22 2.91
C ILE A 159 1.41 15.73 2.42
N GLY A 160 2.13 14.86 1.70
CA GLY A 160 3.27 15.17 0.83
C GLY A 160 4.30 16.21 1.35
N PRO A 161 5.00 16.92 0.43
CA PRO A 161 6.00 17.94 0.78
C PRO A 161 5.46 19.14 1.58
N VAL A 162 4.13 19.29 1.65
CA VAL A 162 3.46 20.40 2.32
C VAL A 162 3.44 20.20 3.84
N GLY A 163 3.60 18.96 4.31
CA GLY A 163 3.64 18.65 5.75
C GLY A 163 2.33 18.96 6.49
N ILE A 164 1.21 19.10 5.77
CA ILE A 164 -0.09 19.43 6.37
C ILE A 164 -0.64 18.18 7.05
N ARG A 165 -1.01 18.36 8.32
CA ARG A 165 -1.71 17.36 9.12
C ARG A 165 -3.20 17.44 8.90
N THR A 166 -3.81 16.27 8.77
CA THR A 166 -5.25 16.17 8.54
C THR A 166 -5.88 15.64 9.83
N GLU A 167 -6.35 16.56 10.68
CA GLU A 167 -7.16 16.25 11.87
C GLU A 167 -8.27 15.23 11.58
N PRO A 168 -8.75 14.44 12.57
CA PRO A 168 -9.64 13.28 12.38
C PRO A 168 -11.09 13.58 11.96
N ALA A 169 -11.35 14.62 11.17
CA ALA A 169 -12.68 14.96 10.66
C ALA A 169 -12.98 14.29 9.30
N ILE A 170 -14.26 13.94 9.09
CA ILE A 170 -14.81 13.16 7.96
C ILE A 170 -14.63 13.80 6.56
N ASP A 171 -14.18 15.05 6.44
CA ASP A 171 -14.09 15.77 5.15
C ASP A 171 -12.73 16.47 4.96
N LYS A 172 -11.63 15.85 5.42
CA LYS A 172 -10.27 16.35 5.16
C LYS A 172 -9.55 15.54 4.08
N PRO A 173 -8.72 16.20 3.25
CA PRO A 173 -7.93 15.50 2.24
C PRO A 173 -7.06 14.44 2.91
N ARG A 174 -7.03 13.24 2.35
CA ARG A 174 -6.13 12.15 2.74
C ARG A 174 -5.07 12.01 1.64
N ASP A 175 -3.96 11.36 1.95
CA ASP A 175 -2.98 10.96 0.93
C ASP A 175 -2.70 9.46 0.99
N ASN A 176 -1.87 8.94 0.08
CA ASN A 176 -1.36 7.57 0.06
C ASN A 176 -2.43 6.51 0.42
N HIS A 177 -2.21 5.70 1.47
CA HIS A 177 -3.14 4.61 1.85
C HIS A 177 -4.58 5.08 2.06
N ASN A 178 -4.80 6.03 2.99
CA ASN A 178 -6.14 6.52 3.29
C ASN A 178 -6.82 7.15 2.06
N ARG A 179 -6.05 7.77 1.16
CA ARG A 179 -6.61 8.32 -0.08
C ARG A 179 -7.13 7.24 -1.01
N VAL A 180 -6.49 6.08 -1.10
CA VAL A 180 -6.97 4.99 -1.94
C VAL A 180 -8.27 4.38 -1.38
N HIS A 181 -8.36 4.18 -0.07
CA HIS A 181 -9.61 3.78 0.60
C HIS A 181 -10.77 4.74 0.26
N VAL A 182 -10.54 6.05 0.39
CA VAL A 182 -11.55 7.07 0.08
C VAL A 182 -11.81 7.21 -1.42
N TYR A 183 -10.78 7.04 -2.26
CA TYR A 183 -10.89 7.09 -3.72
C TYR A 183 -11.76 5.95 -4.24
N MET A 184 -11.59 4.73 -3.70
CA MET A 184 -12.41 3.58 -4.05
C MET A 184 -13.88 3.76 -3.63
N GLY A 185 -14.11 4.40 -2.48
CA GLY A 185 -15.45 4.61 -1.94
C GLY A 185 -16.12 3.30 -1.51
N GLY A 186 -17.39 3.40 -1.09
CA GLY A 186 -18.22 2.23 -0.74
C GLY A 186 -17.58 1.34 0.32
N THR A 187 -17.44 0.04 0.02
CA THR A 187 -16.90 -0.97 0.92
C THR A 187 -15.47 -0.64 1.37
N MET A 188 -14.62 -0.16 0.46
CA MET A 188 -13.22 0.20 0.77
C MET A 188 -13.11 1.43 1.68
N ASP A 189 -14.14 2.23 1.83
CA ASP A 189 -14.10 3.51 2.55
C ASP A 189 -14.43 3.40 4.05
N ASP A 190 -14.90 2.24 4.49
CA ASP A 190 -15.16 1.94 5.90
C ASP A 190 -14.12 0.94 6.42
N VAL A 191 -13.33 1.36 7.40
CA VAL A 191 -12.30 0.53 8.05
C VAL A 191 -12.82 -0.83 8.53
N LYS A 192 -14.11 -0.93 8.89
CA LYS A 192 -14.70 -2.17 9.40
C LYS A 192 -15.11 -3.15 8.31
N THR A 193 -15.25 -2.69 7.06
CA THR A 193 -15.70 -3.52 5.94
C THR A 193 -14.72 -3.57 4.78
N ALA A 194 -13.70 -2.70 4.75
CA ALA A 194 -12.75 -2.56 3.64
C ALA A 194 -12.12 -3.89 3.20
N ALA A 195 -11.70 -4.73 4.15
CA ALA A 195 -11.14 -6.05 3.88
C ALA A 195 -12.13 -7.05 3.23
N SER A 196 -13.40 -6.70 3.11
CA SER A 196 -14.37 -7.47 2.33
C SER A 196 -14.26 -7.21 0.82
N ASP A 197 -13.68 -6.10 0.38
CA ASP A 197 -13.41 -5.86 -1.04
C ASP A 197 -12.06 -6.50 -1.41
N PRO A 198 -12.00 -7.42 -2.40
CA PRO A 198 -10.73 -8.04 -2.79
C PRO A 198 -9.63 -7.08 -3.22
N PHE A 199 -9.97 -5.84 -3.61
CA PHE A 199 -8.98 -4.81 -3.90
C PHE A 199 -8.11 -4.47 -2.68
N PHE A 200 -8.63 -4.66 -1.45
CA PHE A 200 -7.91 -4.43 -0.19
C PHE A 200 -6.56 -5.16 -0.13
N TRP A 201 -6.50 -6.43 -0.52
CA TRP A 201 -5.26 -7.19 -0.45
C TRP A 201 -4.20 -6.65 -1.42
N LEU A 202 -4.62 -6.24 -2.62
CA LEU A 202 -3.74 -5.66 -3.63
C LEU A 202 -3.28 -4.25 -3.22
N HIS A 203 -4.17 -3.49 -2.57
CA HIS A 203 -3.88 -2.18 -1.99
C HIS A 203 -2.80 -2.28 -0.92
N HIS A 204 -3.02 -3.13 0.08
CA HIS A 204 -2.05 -3.32 1.14
C HIS A 204 -0.75 -3.98 0.66
N GLY A 205 -0.79 -4.76 -0.43
CA GLY A 205 0.42 -5.22 -1.12
C GLY A 205 1.29 -4.06 -1.62
N PHE A 206 0.69 -2.96 -2.08
CA PHE A 206 1.43 -1.75 -2.46
C PHE A 206 1.91 -0.95 -1.25
N VAL A 207 1.13 -0.89 -0.17
CA VAL A 207 1.56 -0.32 1.13
C VAL A 207 2.80 -1.06 1.66
N ASP A 208 2.82 -2.38 1.56
CA ASP A 208 3.97 -3.21 1.96
C ASP A 208 5.19 -2.99 1.05
N LEU A 209 4.98 -2.85 -0.27
CA LEU A 209 6.04 -2.42 -1.19
C LEU A 209 6.62 -1.06 -0.80
N MET A 210 5.81 -0.09 -0.37
CA MET A 210 6.30 1.20 0.11
C MET A 210 7.15 1.04 1.37
N LEU A 211 6.74 0.20 2.33
CA LEU A 211 7.55 -0.15 3.51
C LEU A 211 8.90 -0.74 3.10
N GLU A 212 8.90 -1.68 2.15
CA GLU A 212 10.12 -2.31 1.64
C GLU A 212 11.06 -1.30 0.99
N LYS A 213 10.55 -0.43 0.11
CA LYS A 213 11.34 0.65 -0.50
C LYS A 213 11.91 1.60 0.54
N TRP A 214 11.13 1.93 1.57
CA TRP A 214 11.57 2.80 2.65
C TRP A 214 12.69 2.16 3.48
N MET A 215 12.56 0.88 3.85
CA MET A 215 13.59 0.13 4.59
C MET A 215 14.90 0.04 3.80
N LYS A 216 14.84 -0.19 2.49
CA LYS A 216 16.04 -0.18 1.62
C LYS A 216 16.67 1.21 1.51
N THR A 217 15.85 2.28 1.52
CA THR A 217 16.32 3.66 1.48
C THR A 217 16.95 4.10 2.80
N HIS A 218 16.48 3.52 3.92
CA HIS A 218 16.90 3.87 5.28
C HIS A 218 17.41 2.65 6.07
N PRO A 219 18.52 2.01 5.65
CA PRO A 219 18.97 0.72 6.20
C PRO A 219 19.42 0.78 7.66
N THR A 220 19.65 1.97 8.21
CA THR A 220 20.02 2.17 9.63
C THR A 220 18.82 2.49 10.52
N SER A 221 17.63 2.62 9.95
CA SER A 221 16.43 2.91 10.72
C SER A 221 16.01 1.69 11.55
N VAL A 222 15.52 1.97 12.74
CA VAL A 222 14.98 0.97 13.65
C VAL A 222 13.51 1.28 13.92
N TYR A 223 12.75 0.24 14.21
CA TYR A 223 11.41 0.45 14.76
C TYR A 223 11.53 1.19 16.10
N PRO A 224 10.71 2.21 16.36
CA PRO A 224 10.84 3.04 17.54
C PRO A 224 10.61 2.23 18.82
N TRP A 225 11.55 2.34 19.75
CA TRP A 225 11.38 1.84 21.11
C TRP A 225 10.55 2.84 21.89
N THR A 226 9.23 2.65 21.86
CA THR A 226 8.29 3.61 22.43
C THR A 226 8.08 3.44 23.94
N ASN A 227 8.65 2.40 24.58
CA ASN A 227 8.62 2.17 26.04
C ASN A 227 7.31 2.59 26.74
N SER A 228 6.14 2.22 26.19
CA SER A 228 4.76 2.54 26.63
C SER A 228 4.13 3.89 26.23
N GLU A 229 4.81 4.73 25.45
CA GLU A 229 4.25 5.99 24.93
C GLU A 229 3.39 5.82 23.68
N ALA A 230 3.52 4.69 22.97
CA ALA A 230 2.70 4.43 21.79
C ALA A 230 1.27 4.02 22.18
N PRO A 231 0.29 4.24 21.27
CA PRO A 231 -1.01 3.60 21.40
C PRO A 231 -0.87 2.09 21.64
N ALA A 232 -1.75 1.55 22.47
CA ALA A 232 -1.73 0.14 22.84
C ALA A 232 -1.73 -0.73 21.57
N GLY A 233 -0.82 -1.71 21.51
CA GLY A 233 -0.69 -2.60 20.35
C GLY A 233 0.34 -2.15 19.32
N HIS A 234 0.89 -0.93 19.40
CA HIS A 234 1.84 -0.42 18.40
C HIS A 234 3.30 -0.37 18.88
N SER A 235 3.60 -0.72 20.13
CA SER A 235 4.99 -0.73 20.61
C SER A 235 5.79 -1.86 19.97
N TYR A 236 7.11 -1.70 19.90
CA TYR A 236 8.02 -2.68 19.28
C TYR A 236 7.78 -4.13 19.73
N SER A 237 7.58 -4.33 21.04
CA SER A 237 7.37 -5.62 21.67
C SER A 237 5.90 -6.05 21.77
N ASP A 238 4.96 -5.19 21.39
CA ASP A 238 3.54 -5.53 21.46
C ASP A 238 3.22 -6.62 20.45
N CYS A 239 2.45 -7.61 20.88
CA CYS A 239 1.97 -8.67 20.00
C CYS A 239 0.87 -8.13 19.09
N GLN A 240 0.99 -8.43 17.79
CA GLN A 240 0.00 -8.07 16.79
C GLN A 240 -1.24 -8.96 16.95
N ALA A 241 -2.27 -8.41 17.58
CA ALA A 241 -3.58 -9.03 17.72
C ALA A 241 -4.47 -8.74 16.50
N PRO A 242 -5.43 -9.62 16.17
CA PRO A 242 -5.80 -10.86 16.87
C PRO A 242 -5.09 -12.10 16.31
N PHE A 243 -3.99 -11.95 15.58
CA PHE A 243 -3.36 -13.07 14.89
C PHE A 243 -2.81 -14.14 15.86
N VAL A 244 -2.90 -15.41 15.45
CA VAL A 244 -2.36 -16.56 16.18
C VAL A 244 -1.29 -17.24 15.31
N PRO A 245 -0.10 -17.56 15.85
CA PRO A 245 0.38 -17.33 17.23
C PRO A 245 0.65 -15.85 17.52
N LEU A 246 0.63 -15.39 18.77
CA LEU A 246 0.93 -13.97 19.06
C LEU A 246 2.41 -13.66 18.79
N LEU A 247 2.69 -12.81 17.79
CA LEU A 247 4.02 -12.38 17.37
C LEU A 247 4.09 -10.85 17.34
N SER A 248 5.23 -10.27 17.68
CA SER A 248 5.39 -8.82 17.82
C SER A 248 5.75 -8.10 16.54
N HIS A 249 5.56 -6.78 16.53
CA HIS A 249 5.96 -5.90 15.42
C HIS A 249 7.45 -6.02 15.05
N ALA A 250 8.32 -6.27 16.05
CA ALA A 250 9.74 -6.52 15.87
C ALA A 250 10.05 -7.60 14.82
N ILE A 251 9.24 -8.66 14.75
CA ILE A 251 9.45 -9.77 13.82
C ILE A 251 9.14 -9.35 12.38
N PHE A 252 8.17 -8.46 12.18
CA PHE A 252 7.70 -8.02 10.86
C PHE A 252 8.38 -6.74 10.36
N PHE A 253 9.26 -6.16 11.17
CA PHE A 253 10.11 -5.04 10.79
C PHE A 253 11.47 -5.52 10.25
N SER A 254 11.45 -6.21 9.11
CA SER A 254 12.65 -6.61 8.35
C SER A 254 12.35 -6.61 6.85
N ASN A 255 13.37 -6.66 5.99
CA ASN A 255 13.15 -6.72 4.54
C ASN A 255 12.32 -7.96 4.15
N SER A 256 11.47 -7.81 3.12
CA SER A 256 10.58 -8.83 2.55
C SER A 256 11.23 -10.21 2.37
N ARG A 257 12.49 -10.24 1.92
CA ARG A 257 13.26 -11.48 1.72
C ARG A 257 13.46 -12.31 2.99
N ALA A 258 13.41 -11.71 4.18
CA ALA A 258 13.44 -12.43 5.45
C ALA A 258 12.22 -13.35 5.64
N TYR A 259 11.13 -13.08 4.92
CA TYR A 259 9.88 -13.85 4.94
C TYR A 259 9.66 -14.66 3.65
N GLY A 260 10.65 -14.70 2.75
CA GLY A 260 10.61 -15.54 1.55
C GLY A 260 9.97 -14.90 0.31
N TYR A 261 9.64 -13.61 0.33
CA TYR A 261 9.08 -12.90 -0.82
C TYR A 261 9.91 -11.67 -1.22
N THR A 262 9.63 -11.11 -2.39
CA THR A 262 10.16 -9.82 -2.86
C THR A 262 9.21 -9.24 -3.90
N TYR A 263 9.30 -7.94 -4.12
CA TYR A 263 8.59 -7.28 -5.21
C TYR A 263 9.48 -7.16 -6.46
N ASP A 264 8.86 -7.20 -7.63
CA ASP A 264 9.48 -6.99 -8.94
C ASP A 264 10.09 -5.58 -9.10
N GLN A 265 9.57 -4.58 -8.39
CA GLN A 265 10.13 -3.22 -8.34
C GLN A 265 11.36 -3.09 -7.43
N ILE A 266 11.67 -4.11 -6.64
CA ILE A 266 12.82 -4.09 -5.73
C ILE A 266 14.03 -4.64 -6.48
N VAL A 267 14.78 -3.74 -7.10
CA VAL A 267 16.07 -4.09 -7.70
C VAL A 267 17.10 -4.23 -6.58
N ASP A 268 17.81 -5.35 -6.55
CA ASP A 268 18.98 -5.49 -5.71
C ASP A 268 20.19 -4.89 -6.43
N SER A 269 20.85 -3.94 -5.77
CA SER A 269 22.11 -3.34 -6.25
C SER A 269 23.26 -4.35 -6.39
N ALA A 270 23.01 -5.65 -6.13
CA ALA A 270 24.00 -6.72 -6.10
C ALA A 270 24.20 -7.45 -7.45
N VAL A 271 23.60 -6.99 -8.55
CA VAL A 271 23.97 -7.45 -9.91
C VAL A 271 24.56 -6.31 -10.74
N VAL A 272 25.54 -5.62 -10.18
CA VAL A 272 26.74 -5.25 -10.95
C VAL A 272 27.83 -6.25 -10.58
N SER A 273 27.53 -7.53 -10.85
CA SER A 273 28.59 -8.50 -11.12
C SER A 273 29.40 -7.88 -12.25
N THR A 274 30.70 -7.76 -12.05
CA THR A 274 31.71 -7.43 -13.06
C THR A 274 31.57 -8.37 -14.25
N GLY A 275 30.61 -8.09 -15.11
CA GLY A 275 30.46 -8.68 -16.43
C GLY A 275 31.56 -8.07 -17.27
N SER A 276 32.56 -8.88 -17.57
CA SER A 276 33.61 -8.64 -18.53
C SER A 276 33.15 -7.76 -19.69
N LEU A 277 33.59 -6.50 -19.71
CA LEU A 277 33.76 -5.77 -20.97
C LEU A 277 34.99 -6.38 -21.67
N VAL A 278 34.83 -7.56 -22.26
CA VAL A 278 35.63 -7.90 -23.45
C VAL A 278 34.88 -7.25 -24.61
N VAL A 279 35.17 -5.97 -24.83
CA VAL A 279 34.85 -5.31 -26.09
C VAL A 279 35.78 -5.95 -27.13
N ILE A 280 35.28 -6.95 -27.86
CA ILE A 280 35.88 -7.31 -29.15
C ILE A 280 35.53 -6.17 -30.09
N THR A 281 36.36 -5.12 -30.09
CA THR A 281 36.32 -4.11 -31.13
C THR A 281 36.78 -4.78 -32.41
N ILE A 282 35.84 -4.93 -33.34
CA ILE A 282 36.08 -5.24 -34.75
C ILE A 282 37.05 -4.18 -35.27
N VAL A 283 38.31 -4.56 -35.46
CA VAL A 283 39.30 -3.74 -36.16
C VAL A 283 39.03 -3.86 -37.65
N MET A 284 38.40 -2.83 -38.22
CA MET A 284 38.39 -2.61 -39.66
C MET A 284 38.71 -1.14 -39.94
N THR A 285 39.85 -0.96 -40.62
CA THR A 285 40.26 0.15 -41.50
C THR A 285 40.52 1.54 -40.87
N ALA A 286 41.56 2.31 -41.21
CA ALA A 286 42.73 2.17 -42.07
C ALA A 286 43.59 3.44 -41.90
N LEU A 287 44.77 3.46 -42.56
CA LEU A 287 45.67 4.59 -42.87
C LEU A 287 46.69 5.01 -41.78
N VAL A 288 47.99 5.24 -42.05
CA VAL A 288 48.83 5.06 -43.26
C VAL A 288 50.31 5.40 -42.90
N ILE A 289 51.28 4.81 -43.64
CA ILE A 289 52.66 5.29 -43.95
C ILE A 289 53.67 5.29 -42.76
N THR A 290 54.83 4.61 -42.80
CA THR A 290 55.91 4.62 -43.80
C THR A 290 56.69 3.29 -43.75
N ALA A 291 56.92 2.67 -44.91
CA ALA A 291 58.03 1.76 -45.12
C ALA A 291 58.67 2.13 -46.45
N SER A 292 59.88 2.70 -46.40
CA SER A 292 60.86 2.71 -47.49
C SER A 292 62.16 3.27 -46.95
N LEU A 293 63.14 2.39 -46.74
CA LEU A 293 64.59 2.53 -46.99
C LEU A 293 65.37 1.64 -46.02
N LEU A 294 65.73 0.44 -46.46
CA LEU A 294 67.09 0.13 -46.91
C LEU A 294 67.20 -1.37 -47.23
N TYR A 295 67.51 -1.65 -48.50
CA TYR A 295 68.28 -2.82 -48.91
C TYR A 295 69.70 -2.69 -48.35
N SER A 296 70.37 -3.84 -48.18
CA SER A 296 71.73 -4.13 -47.65
C SER A 296 71.92 -4.10 -46.13
#